data_AF-A0A0F9M6B1-F1
#
_entry.id   AF-A0A0F9M6B1-F1
#
_cell.length_a   1.000
_cell.length_b   1.000
_cell.length_c   1.000
_cell.angle_alpha   90.00
_cell.angle_beta   90.00
_cell.angle_gamma   90.00
#
_symmetry.space_group_name_H-M   'P 1'
#
loop_
_entity.id
_entity.type
_entity.pdbx_description
1 polymer ?
#
loop_
_entity_poly.entity_id
_entity_poly.type
_entity_poly.pdbx_seq_one_letter_code
_entity_poly.pdbx_strand_id
1 'polypeptide(L)'
;MPKIDLTTDYDTFDRIRNTGVVEVGPDPPNVPATGTVWLDTDDITTPTVALVTITSDTLLDSSNHHVFCDTSAGPIIVTLEPAADHIGRPFVITNIGRSPVTVVPDGSETINDEPFWVLGAGFPSMPIMSIGSEYRIAG
;
A
#
# COMPACT_ATOMS: atom_id res chain seq x y z
N MET A 1 23.52 -16.86 34.50
CA MET A 1 22.96 -16.07 33.38
C MET A 1 23.77 -16.38 32.14
N PRO A 2 23.16 -16.79 31.01
CA PRO A 2 23.89 -16.99 29.77
C PRO A 2 24.52 -15.66 29.35
N LYS A 3 25.83 -15.69 29.11
CA LYS A 3 26.60 -14.54 28.65
C LYS A 3 26.45 -14.52 27.13
N ILE A 4 25.84 -13.47 26.58
CA ILE A 4 25.79 -13.29 25.12
C ILE A 4 27.23 -13.00 24.68
N ASP A 5 27.81 -13.91 23.90
CA ASP A 5 29.13 -13.74 23.32
C ASP A 5 28.99 -12.95 22.01
N LEU A 6 29.26 -11.65 22.08
CA LEU A 6 29.06 -10.71 20.96
C LEU A 6 30.16 -10.78 19.90
N THR A 7 31.08 -11.74 19.99
CA THR A 7 32.27 -11.80 19.13
C THR A 7 32.07 -12.60 17.84
N THR A 8 30.96 -13.34 17.70
CA THR A 8 30.71 -14.23 16.55
C THR A 8 29.48 -13.88 15.70
N ASP A 9 28.67 -12.90 16.09
CA ASP A 9 27.38 -12.55 15.44
C ASP A 9 27.44 -11.24 14.63
N TYR A 10 28.59 -10.97 14.01
CA TYR A 10 28.76 -9.84 13.09
C TYR A 10 28.30 -10.22 11.69
N ASP A 11 27.44 -9.41 11.08
CA ASP A 11 27.12 -9.54 9.66
C ASP A 11 28.22 -8.92 8.77
N THR A 12 28.04 -8.99 7.44
CA THR A 12 29.00 -8.45 6.47
C THR A 12 29.23 -6.94 6.57
N PHE A 13 28.43 -6.23 7.37
CA PHE A 13 28.57 -4.80 7.65
C PHE A 13 29.04 -4.54 9.08
N ASP A 14 29.55 -5.57 9.78
CA ASP A 14 30.04 -5.47 11.16
C ASP A 14 28.93 -4.99 12.14
N ARG A 15 27.67 -5.35 11.84
CA ARG A 15 26.51 -5.09 12.70
C ARG A 15 26.17 -6.34 13.50
N ILE A 16 25.85 -6.16 14.78
CA ILE A 16 25.37 -7.25 15.67
C ILE A 16 23.89 -7.48 15.37
N ARG A 17 23.55 -8.64 14.79
CA ARG A 17 22.14 -9.04 14.64
C ARG A 17 21.73 -9.91 15.81
N ASN A 18 20.82 -9.43 16.65
CA ASN A 18 20.15 -10.33 17.58
C ASN A 18 19.10 -11.14 16.81
N THR A 19 19.39 -12.40 16.52
CA THR A 19 18.46 -13.34 15.88
C THR A 19 17.58 -14.11 16.90
N GLY A 20 17.78 -13.88 18.19
CA GLY A 20 17.01 -14.46 19.28
C GLY A 20 15.98 -13.50 19.89
N VAL A 21 15.18 -14.01 20.84
CA VAL A 21 14.24 -13.20 21.63
C VAL A 21 15.03 -12.30 22.58
N VAL A 22 14.81 -10.99 22.51
CA VAL A 22 15.28 -10.04 23.54
C VAL A 22 14.34 -10.13 24.73
N GLU A 23 14.76 -10.84 25.78
CA GLU A 23 14.03 -10.82 27.06
C GLU A 23 14.48 -9.62 27.90
N VAL A 24 13.56 -8.72 28.22
CA VAL A 24 13.78 -7.69 29.24
C VAL A 24 13.42 -8.33 30.58
N GLY A 25 14.45 -8.64 31.39
CA GLY A 25 14.25 -9.20 32.72
C GLY A 25 13.43 -8.25 33.61
N PRO A 26 12.58 -8.76 34.52
CA PRO A 26 11.73 -7.93 35.38
C PRO A 26 12.49 -7.23 36.52
N ASP A 27 13.72 -7.66 36.81
CA ASP A 27 14.54 -7.11 37.89
C ASP A 27 15.53 -6.06 37.36
N PRO A 28 15.54 -4.82 37.89
CA PRO A 28 16.53 -3.83 37.51
C PRO A 28 17.92 -4.30 37.98
N PRO A 29 18.97 -4.24 37.13
CA PRO A 29 20.31 -4.63 37.56
C PRO A 29 20.82 -3.68 38.66
N ASN A 30 21.54 -4.23 39.65
CA ASN A 30 22.16 -3.47 40.76
C ASN A 30 23.13 -2.37 40.31
N VAL A 31 23.50 -2.34 39.03
CA VAL A 31 24.23 -1.26 38.37
C VAL A 31 23.55 -1.02 37.03
N PRO A 32 23.12 0.22 36.69
CA PRO A 32 22.51 0.49 35.40
C PRO A 32 23.53 0.21 34.28
N ALA A 33 23.24 -0.80 33.46
CA ALA A 33 23.98 -1.02 32.23
C ALA A 33 23.58 0.10 31.26
N THR A 34 24.50 1.03 31.01
CA THR A 34 24.35 2.04 29.97
C THR A 34 24.88 1.46 28.66
N GLY A 35 23.98 1.29 27.69
CA GLY A 35 24.31 0.87 26.34
C GLY A 35 23.39 1.59 25.36
N THR A 36 23.92 1.98 24.21
CA THR A 36 23.14 2.56 23.12
C THR A 36 22.53 1.40 22.33
N VAL A 37 21.21 1.32 22.30
CA VAL A 37 20.50 0.45 21.34
C VAL A 37 20.37 1.24 20.05
N TRP A 38 21.03 0.79 18.99
CA TRP A 38 20.76 1.27 17.64
C TRP A 38 19.56 0.49 17.13
N LEU A 39 18.40 1.14 17.09
CA LEU A 39 17.31 0.67 16.25
C LEU A 39 17.73 1.03 14.82
N ASP A 40 17.94 0.01 14.00
CA ASP A 40 18.23 0.13 12.56
C ASP A 40 16.97 0.71 11.90
N THR A 41 16.81 2.04 11.97
CA THR A 41 15.71 2.77 11.33
C THR A 41 15.97 3.06 9.85
N ASP A 42 17.10 2.59 9.32
CA ASP A 42 17.49 2.69 7.92
C ASP A 42 16.72 1.73 7.00
N ASP A 43 16.01 0.73 7.53
CA ASP A 43 14.95 0.03 6.78
C ASP A 43 13.61 0.76 6.89
N ILE A 44 13.63 2.08 6.65
CA ILE A 44 12.43 2.80 6.22
C ILE A 44 12.41 2.75 4.70
N THR A 45 12.14 1.57 4.14
CA THR A 45 11.43 1.53 2.85
C THR A 45 10.06 2.14 3.12
N THR A 46 10.00 3.46 3.19
CA THR A 46 8.74 4.20 3.18
C THR A 46 8.02 3.66 1.96
N PRO A 47 6.85 3.00 2.10
CA PRO A 47 6.18 2.42 0.96
C PRO A 47 5.93 3.56 -0.02
N THR A 48 6.66 3.58 -1.13
CA THR A 48 6.44 4.54 -2.21
C THR A 48 5.10 4.16 -2.82
N VAL A 49 4.05 4.89 -2.44
CA VAL A 49 2.75 4.76 -3.06
C VAL A 49 2.92 5.21 -4.51
N ALA A 50 2.68 4.30 -5.45
CA ALA A 50 2.71 4.62 -6.86
C ALA A 50 1.60 5.63 -7.17
N LEU A 51 2.01 6.86 -7.52
CA LEU A 51 1.15 7.90 -8.08
C LEU A 51 1.31 7.89 -9.59
N VAL A 52 0.21 7.71 -10.30
CA VAL A 52 0.17 7.74 -11.76
C VAL A 52 -0.89 8.72 -12.25
N THR A 53 -0.57 9.46 -13.31
CA THR A 53 -1.56 10.25 -14.05
C THR A 53 -1.83 9.55 -15.37
N ILE A 54 -3.11 9.34 -15.69
CA ILE A 54 -3.56 8.75 -16.95
C ILE A 54 -4.37 9.78 -17.74
N THR A 55 -4.23 9.76 -19.07
CA THR A 55 -4.89 10.69 -20.00
C THR A 55 -5.75 9.99 -21.04
N SER A 56 -5.94 8.68 -20.89
CA SER A 56 -6.71 7.81 -21.79
C SER A 56 -7.22 6.60 -21.02
N ASP A 57 -8.09 5.81 -21.65
CA ASP A 57 -8.56 4.55 -21.11
C ASP A 57 -7.40 3.66 -20.66
N THR A 58 -7.50 3.09 -19.46
CA THR A 58 -6.40 2.38 -18.81
C THR A 58 -6.92 1.21 -17.97
N LEU A 59 -6.26 0.06 -18.10
CA LEU A 59 -6.40 -1.08 -17.19
C LEU A 59 -5.48 -0.87 -15.98
N LEU A 60 -6.03 -0.95 -14.77
CA LEU A 60 -5.27 -0.87 -13.53
C LEU A 60 -4.86 -2.26 -13.07
N ASP A 61 -3.58 -2.39 -12.75
CA ASP A 61 -2.95 -3.62 -12.28
C ASP A 61 -2.34 -3.43 -10.87
N SER A 62 -1.62 -4.44 -10.40
CA SER A 62 -0.97 -4.46 -9.07
C SER A 62 0.06 -3.33 -8.84
N SER A 63 0.52 -2.65 -9.88
CA SER A 63 1.45 -1.52 -9.80
C SER A 63 0.77 -0.19 -9.50
N ASN A 64 -0.56 -0.11 -9.63
CA ASN A 64 -1.31 1.11 -9.41
C ASN A 64 -1.87 1.18 -7.98
N HIS A 65 -1.90 2.39 -7.42
CA HIS A 65 -2.50 2.63 -6.11
C HIS A 65 -3.24 3.98 -6.09
N HIS A 66 -2.54 5.09 -6.39
CA HIS A 66 -3.17 6.39 -6.62
C HIS A 66 -3.17 6.72 -8.10
N VAL A 67 -4.36 6.89 -8.68
CA VAL A 67 -4.55 7.17 -10.10
C VAL A 67 -5.25 8.51 -10.26
N PHE A 68 -4.58 9.46 -10.91
CA PHE A 68 -5.17 10.72 -11.33
C PHE A 68 -5.61 10.63 -12.78
N CYS A 69 -6.91 10.78 -13.02
CA CYS A 69 -7.48 10.76 -14.37
C CYS A 69 -7.59 12.19 -14.89
N ASP A 70 -6.75 12.55 -15.85
CA ASP A 70 -6.85 13.81 -16.57
C ASP A 70 -7.78 13.67 -17.76
N THR A 71 -9.04 14.06 -17.55
CA THR A 71 -10.11 14.02 -18.54
C THR A 71 -10.18 15.30 -19.39
N SER A 72 -9.07 16.05 -19.53
CA SER A 72 -9.02 17.28 -20.34
C SER A 72 -9.29 17.05 -21.82
N ALA A 73 -8.95 15.86 -22.33
CA ALA A 73 -9.19 15.45 -23.71
C ALA A 73 -10.56 14.78 -23.96
N GLY A 74 -11.32 14.44 -22.90
CA GLY A 74 -12.57 13.69 -22.99
C GLY A 74 -12.79 12.76 -21.81
N PRO A 75 -13.93 12.03 -21.77
CA PRO A 75 -14.18 11.02 -20.75
C PRO A 75 -13.15 9.87 -20.83
N ILE A 76 -12.85 9.26 -19.68
CA ILE A 76 -11.91 8.14 -19.56
C ILE A 76 -12.62 6.94 -18.94
N ILE A 77 -12.31 5.75 -19.44
CA ILE A 77 -12.69 4.47 -18.85
C ILE A 77 -11.49 3.87 -18.12
N VAL A 78 -11.67 3.59 -16.83
CA VAL A 78 -10.71 2.87 -16.00
C VAL A 78 -11.23 1.46 -15.81
N THR A 79 -10.48 0.46 -16.28
CA THR A 79 -10.81 -0.95 -16.06
C THR A 79 -9.98 -1.46 -14.88
N LEU A 80 -10.59 -2.24 -13.99
CA LEU A 80 -9.87 -2.94 -12.92
C LEU A 80 -9.61 -4.38 -13.38
N GLU A 81 -8.46 -4.94 -13.03
CA GLU A 81 -8.23 -6.38 -13.12
C GLU A 81 -9.22 -7.17 -12.23
N PRO A 82 -9.30 -8.51 -12.37
CA PRO A 82 -10.16 -9.34 -11.52
C PRO A 82 -9.95 -9.11 -10.02
N ALA A 83 -11.03 -8.90 -9.27
CA ALA A 83 -10.99 -8.66 -7.83
C ALA A 83 -10.26 -9.79 -7.08
N ALA A 84 -10.43 -11.04 -7.53
CA ALA A 84 -9.79 -12.21 -6.93
C ALA A 84 -8.26 -12.12 -6.86
N ASP A 85 -7.63 -11.41 -7.79
CA ASP A 85 -6.17 -11.25 -7.85
C ASP A 85 -5.65 -10.09 -6.98
N HIS A 86 -6.57 -9.29 -6.41
CA HIS A 86 -6.25 -8.04 -5.71
C HIS A 86 -6.87 -7.91 -4.31
N ILE A 87 -7.20 -9.02 -3.64
CA ILE A 87 -7.85 -9.03 -2.31
C ILE A 87 -7.15 -8.09 -1.32
N GLY A 88 -7.90 -7.17 -0.72
CA GLY A 88 -7.41 -6.22 0.28
C GLY A 88 -6.56 -5.08 -0.29
N ARG A 89 -6.34 -5.04 -1.61
CA ARG A 89 -5.60 -3.95 -2.26
C ARG A 89 -6.50 -2.72 -2.43
N PRO A 90 -6.08 -1.55 -1.94
CA PRO A 90 -6.78 -0.31 -2.22
C PRO A 90 -6.34 0.27 -3.58
N PHE A 91 -7.29 0.78 -4.34
CA PHE A 91 -7.07 1.73 -5.41
C PHE A 91 -7.77 3.03 -5.04
N VAL A 92 -7.17 4.16 -5.38
CA VAL A 92 -7.79 5.47 -5.19
C VAL A 92 -7.75 6.18 -6.54
N ILE A 93 -8.93 6.34 -7.11
CA ILE A 93 -9.12 6.93 -8.43
C ILE A 93 -9.65 8.34 -8.23
N THR A 94 -8.94 9.34 -8.75
CA THR A 94 -9.29 10.76 -8.63
C THR A 94 -9.46 11.38 -10.00
N ASN A 95 -10.62 11.97 -10.27
CA ASN A 95 -10.84 12.70 -11.52
C ASN A 95 -10.37 14.15 -11.39
N ILE A 96 -9.26 14.49 -12.03
CA ILE A 96 -8.68 15.85 -11.99
C ILE A 96 -9.11 16.73 -13.17
N GLY A 97 -9.98 16.22 -14.05
CA GLY A 97 -10.43 16.93 -15.24
C GLY A 97 -11.89 17.38 -15.21
N ARG A 98 -12.43 17.64 -16.39
CA ARG A 98 -13.76 18.26 -16.62
C ARG A 98 -14.81 17.31 -17.19
N SER A 99 -14.40 16.12 -17.60
CA SER A 99 -15.28 15.08 -18.13
C SER A 99 -15.36 13.90 -17.13
N PRO A 100 -16.42 13.08 -17.18
CA PRO A 100 -16.57 11.99 -16.24
C PRO A 100 -15.50 10.90 -16.44
N VAL A 101 -15.21 10.17 -15.36
CA VAL A 101 -14.43 8.93 -15.37
C VAL A 101 -15.37 7.77 -15.05
N THR A 102 -15.41 6.77 -15.92
CA THR A 102 -16.18 5.55 -15.69
C THR A 102 -15.21 4.46 -15.23
N VAL A 103 -15.46 3.89 -14.06
CA VAL A 103 -14.66 2.79 -13.50
C VAL A 103 -15.46 1.50 -13.68
N VAL A 104 -14.84 0.50 -14.30
CA VAL A 104 -15.47 -0.77 -14.68
C VAL A 104 -14.62 -1.91 -14.12
N PRO A 105 -15.19 -2.85 -13.34
CA PRO A 105 -14.50 -4.06 -12.92
C PRO A 105 -14.38 -5.06 -14.09
N ASP A 106 -13.49 -6.05 -14.00
CA ASP A 106 -13.32 -7.02 -15.08
C ASP A 106 -14.51 -7.99 -15.19
N GLY A 107 -14.88 -8.32 -16.42
CA GLY A 107 -15.90 -9.33 -16.70
C GLY A 107 -17.27 -9.04 -16.09
N SER A 108 -17.69 -9.90 -15.16
CA SER A 108 -19.01 -9.88 -14.51
C SER A 108 -18.97 -9.45 -13.04
N GLU A 109 -17.83 -8.95 -12.57
CA GLU A 109 -17.69 -8.43 -11.22
C GLU A 109 -18.42 -7.08 -11.06
N THR A 110 -18.51 -6.61 -9.82
CA THR A 110 -19.24 -5.39 -9.46
C THR A 110 -18.40 -4.44 -8.62
N ILE A 111 -18.82 -3.18 -8.58
CA ILE A 111 -18.39 -2.16 -7.63
C ILE A 111 -19.61 -1.81 -6.80
N ASN A 112 -19.64 -2.18 -5.52
CA ASN A 112 -20.83 -2.02 -4.66
C ASN A 112 -22.11 -2.56 -5.32
N ASP A 113 -22.08 -3.80 -5.83
CA ASP A 113 -23.19 -4.46 -6.51
C ASP A 113 -23.64 -3.80 -7.85
N GLU A 114 -22.94 -2.77 -8.33
CA GLU A 114 -23.16 -2.12 -9.63
C GLU A 114 -22.12 -2.54 -10.68
N PRO A 115 -22.47 -2.63 -11.97
CA PRO A 115 -21.55 -3.07 -13.02
C PRO A 115 -20.47 -2.04 -13.36
N PHE A 116 -20.63 -0.79 -12.93
CA PHE A 116 -19.64 0.27 -13.08
C PHE A 116 -19.94 1.40 -12.10
N TRP A 117 -18.97 2.28 -11.90
CA TRP A 117 -19.15 3.52 -11.13
C TRP A 117 -18.72 4.73 -11.96
N VAL A 118 -19.38 5.88 -11.77
CA VAL A 118 -19.04 7.12 -12.49
C VAL A 118 -18.58 8.19 -11.51
N LEU A 119 -17.36 8.65 -11.67
CA LEU A 119 -16.86 9.86 -11.02
C LEU A 119 -17.19 11.05 -11.92
N GLY A 120 -17.99 11.98 -11.40
CA GLY A 120 -18.27 13.25 -12.06
C GLY A 120 -17.02 14.11 -12.25
N ALA A 121 -17.19 15.27 -12.88
CA ALA A 121 -16.11 16.26 -12.98
C ALA A 121 -15.89 16.99 -11.64
N GLY A 122 -14.72 17.63 -11.49
CA GLY A 122 -14.47 18.55 -10.38
C GLY A 122 -13.83 17.91 -9.14
N PHE A 123 -12.78 17.11 -9.35
CA PHE A 123 -11.96 16.54 -8.27
C PHE A 123 -12.64 15.54 -7.32
N PRO A 124 -13.65 14.74 -7.70
CA PRO A 124 -14.06 13.63 -6.86
C PRO A 124 -12.95 12.58 -6.80
N SER A 125 -12.85 11.93 -5.64
CA SER A 125 -11.99 10.79 -5.39
C SER A 125 -12.83 9.61 -4.92
N MET A 126 -12.48 8.42 -5.39
CA MET A 126 -13.15 7.17 -5.07
C MET A 126 -12.11 6.17 -4.59
N PRO A 127 -11.96 5.99 -3.27
CA PRO A 127 -11.21 4.88 -2.72
C PRO A 127 -12.03 3.59 -2.88
N ILE A 128 -11.44 2.58 -3.49
CA ILE A 128 -12.03 1.25 -3.68
C ILE A 128 -11.07 0.19 -3.19
N MET A 129 -11.61 -0.95 -2.79
CA MET A 129 -10.84 -2.10 -2.35
C MET A 129 -11.47 -3.37 -2.88
N SER A 130 -10.66 -4.31 -3.36
CA SER A 130 -11.16 -5.64 -3.68
C SER A 130 -11.42 -6.44 -2.39
N ILE A 131 -12.56 -7.14 -2.37
CA ILE A 131 -12.89 -8.13 -1.34
C ILE A 131 -12.81 -9.58 -1.88
N GLY A 132 -12.28 -9.77 -3.08
CA GLY A 132 -12.02 -11.06 -3.73
C GLY A 132 -13.08 -11.56 -4.70
N SER A 133 -14.33 -11.13 -4.57
CA SER A 133 -15.40 -11.44 -5.53
C SER A 133 -15.96 -10.20 -6.21
N GLU A 134 -15.61 -9.02 -5.70
CA GLU A 134 -16.05 -7.71 -6.19
C GLU A 134 -15.15 -6.62 -5.60
N TYR A 135 -15.38 -5.39 -6.04
CA TYR A 135 -14.82 -4.19 -5.45
C TYR A 135 -15.86 -3.48 -4.56
N ARG A 136 -15.39 -2.91 -3.45
CA ARG A 136 -16.20 -2.09 -2.55
C ARG A 136 -15.60 -0.70 -2.42
N ILE A 137 -16.45 0.33 -2.44
CA ILE A 137 -16.03 1.70 -2.15
C ILE A 137 -15.80 1.81 -0.65
N ALA A 138 -14.60 2.24 -0.24
CA ALA A 138 -14.26 2.44 1.17
C ALA A 138 -14.82 3.80 1.66
N GLY A 139 -15.53 3.79 2.78
CA GLY A 139 -16.10 4.98 3.42
C GLY A 139 -15.16 5.70 4.37
#